data_AF-A0A972RP11-F1
#
_entry.id   AF-A0A972RP11-F1
#
_cell.length_a   1.000
_cell.length_b   1.000
_cell.length_c   1.000
_cell.angle_alpha   90.00
_cell.angle_beta   90.00
_cell.angle_gamma   90.00
#
_symmetry.space_group_name_H-M   'P 1'
#
loop_
_entity.id
_entity.type
_entity.pdbx_description
1 polymer ?
#
loop_
_entity_poly.entity_id
_entity_poly.type
_entity_poly.pdbx_seq_one_letter_code
_entity_poly.pdbx_strand_id
1 'polypeptide(L)'
;MSRRREKRRIADGGLPPGAVIANTSQQIHVSPYGSAKKFYVDIHFKCKDCGVEDVWTGSQQKWFYEVAKGSLYATAVRCRPCRIRFNEQRGLQREQMDAADNAKQEG
;
A
#
# COMPACT_ATOMS: atom_id res chain seq x y z
N MET A 1 -5.15 28.55 -10.89
CA MET A 1 -4.54 29.01 -9.62
C MET A 1 -3.03 28.68 -9.64
N SER A 2 -2.15 29.53 -9.10
CA SER A 2 -0.69 29.31 -9.14
C SER A 2 -0.25 28.23 -8.16
N ARG A 3 0.61 27.29 -8.59
CA ARG A 3 1.23 26.23 -7.77
C ARG A 3 1.87 26.77 -6.47
N ARG A 4 2.31 28.03 -6.45
CA ARG A 4 2.91 28.70 -5.28
C ARG A 4 1.89 28.98 -4.15
N ARG A 5 0.64 29.29 -4.49
CA ARG A 5 -0.44 29.52 -3.50
C ARG A 5 -0.90 28.21 -2.87
N GLU A 6 -0.96 27.14 -3.68
CA GLU A 6 -1.36 25.82 -3.21
C GLU A 6 -0.33 25.21 -2.25
N LYS A 7 0.97 25.32 -2.57
CA LYS A 7 2.05 24.94 -1.64
C LYS A 7 1.98 25.69 -0.31
N ARG A 8 1.65 26.99 -0.31
CA ARG A 8 1.46 27.78 0.91
C ARG A 8 0.27 27.28 1.74
N ARG A 9 -0.88 27.04 1.12
CA ARG A 9 -2.05 26.48 1.81
C ARG A 9 -1.77 25.13 2.48
N ILE A 10 -1.00 24.26 1.83
CA ILE A 10 -0.61 22.97 2.42
C ILE A 10 0.35 23.17 3.60
N ALA A 11 1.29 24.11 3.49
CA ALA A 11 2.20 24.47 4.59
C ALA A 11 1.46 25.07 5.80
N ASP A 12 0.38 25.82 5.55
CA ASP A 12 -0.48 26.43 6.57
C ASP A 12 -1.49 25.43 7.20
N GLY A 13 -1.33 24.12 6.95
CA GLY A 13 -2.16 23.06 7.53
C GLY A 13 -3.37 22.63 6.68
N GLY A 14 -3.51 23.17 5.47
CA GLY A 14 -4.55 22.75 4.52
C GLY A 14 -4.26 21.38 3.90
N LEU A 15 -5.32 20.59 3.70
CA LEU A 15 -5.22 19.34 2.94
C LEU A 15 -5.04 19.63 1.44
N PRO A 16 -4.21 18.84 0.72
CA PRO A 16 -4.17 18.91 -0.73
C PRO A 16 -5.54 18.57 -1.34
N PRO A 17 -5.91 19.15 -2.50
CA PRO A 17 -7.12 18.74 -3.21
C PRO A 17 -7.13 17.24 -3.50
N GLY A 18 -8.26 16.58 -3.23
CA GLY A 18 -8.41 15.13 -3.42
C GLY A 18 -7.73 14.27 -2.35
N ALA A 19 -7.16 14.87 -1.29
CA ALA A 19 -6.57 14.11 -0.21
C ALA A 19 -7.63 13.44 0.67
N VAL A 20 -7.36 12.19 1.08
CA VAL A 20 -8.18 11.43 2.01
C VAL A 20 -7.55 11.51 3.40
N ILE A 21 -8.32 11.97 4.40
CA ILE A 21 -7.85 12.06 5.79
C ILE A 21 -7.58 10.67 6.35
N ALA A 22 -6.40 10.49 6.94
CA ALA A 22 -5.99 9.25 7.59
C ALA A 22 -6.45 9.20 9.05
N ASN A 23 -6.81 8.01 9.51
CA ASN A 23 -7.01 7.75 10.93
C ASN A 23 -5.72 7.12 11.49
N THR A 24 -4.87 7.92 12.12
CA THR A 24 -3.58 7.48 12.64
C THR A 24 -3.70 6.42 13.73
N SER A 25 -4.79 6.42 14.53
CA SER A 25 -5.04 5.40 15.54
C SER A 25 -5.33 4.01 14.96
N GLN A 26 -5.72 3.96 13.68
CA GLN A 26 -5.97 2.70 12.97
C GLN A 26 -4.73 2.22 12.21
N GLN A 27 -3.66 3.00 12.14
CA GLN A 27 -2.42 2.55 11.51
C GLN A 27 -1.67 1.58 12.41
N ILE A 28 -0.79 0.77 11.82
CA ILE A 28 0.15 -0.04 12.59
C ILE A 28 1.05 0.86 13.44
N HIS A 29 1.53 0.33 14.57
CA HIS A 29 2.48 1.04 15.41
C HIS A 29 3.73 1.40 14.60
N VAL A 30 4.13 2.67 14.68
CA VAL A 30 5.30 3.20 13.99
C VAL A 30 6.45 3.29 14.99
N SER A 31 7.65 2.88 14.56
CA SER A 31 8.87 3.14 15.33
C SER A 31 8.95 4.62 15.75
N PRO A 32 9.58 4.97 16.88
CA PRO A 32 9.79 6.36 17.29
C PRO A 32 10.44 7.26 16.22
N TYR A 33 11.19 6.66 15.28
CA TYR A 33 11.83 7.37 14.17
C TYR A 33 10.95 7.48 12.91
N GLY A 34 9.77 6.86 12.91
CA GLY A 34 8.83 6.91 11.79
C GLY A 34 7.64 7.81 12.08
N SER A 35 6.98 8.25 11.03
CA SER A 35 5.80 9.12 11.11
C SER A 35 4.54 8.43 10.58
N ALA A 36 3.47 8.46 11.37
CA ALA A 36 2.14 8.11 10.92
C ALA A 36 1.72 8.98 9.71
N LYS A 37 1.00 8.39 8.75
CA LYS A 37 0.49 9.16 7.60
C LYS A 37 -0.71 9.98 8.06
N LYS A 38 -0.69 11.29 7.81
CA LYS A 38 -1.79 12.21 8.19
C LYS A 38 -2.91 12.27 7.16
N PHE A 39 -2.57 12.03 5.90
CA PHE A 39 -3.49 12.00 4.77
C PHE A 39 -2.90 11.12 3.66
N TYR A 40 -3.74 10.75 2.71
CA TYR A 40 -3.37 10.01 1.51
C TYR A 40 -3.75 10.81 0.28
N VAL A 41 -2.96 10.71 -0.79
CA VAL A 41 -3.21 11.35 -2.09
C VAL A 41 -3.02 10.31 -3.17
N ASP A 42 -3.67 10.48 -4.31
CA ASP A 42 -3.52 9.56 -5.44
C ASP A 42 -2.06 9.52 -5.92
N ILE A 43 -1.48 8.31 -5.98
CA ILE A 43 -0.10 8.08 -6.39
C ILE A 43 -0.10 7.26 -7.68
N HIS A 44 0.41 7.85 -8.75
CA HIS A 44 0.62 7.12 -10.01
C HIS A 44 1.81 6.17 -9.84
N PHE A 45 1.69 4.96 -10.38
CA PHE A 45 2.79 4.01 -10.40
C PHE A 45 2.74 3.17 -11.68
N LYS A 46 3.89 2.64 -12.05
CA LYS A 46 4.01 1.68 -13.15
C LYS A 46 4.07 0.27 -12.58
N CYS A 47 3.20 -0.62 -13.05
CA CYS A 47 3.24 -2.01 -12.62
C CYS A 47 4.57 -2.65 -13.03
N LYS A 48 5.29 -3.23 -12.08
CA LYS A 48 6.60 -3.83 -12.35
C LYS A 48 6.56 -5.12 -13.18
N ASP A 49 5.41 -5.80 -13.27
CA ASP A 49 5.29 -7.05 -14.01
C ASP A 49 4.78 -6.82 -15.44
N CYS A 50 3.67 -6.08 -15.61
CA CYS A 50 3.07 -5.85 -16.94
C CYS A 50 3.35 -4.46 -17.54
N GLY A 51 3.94 -3.54 -16.77
CA GLY A 51 4.30 -2.21 -17.26
C GLY A 51 3.14 -1.21 -17.39
N VAL A 52 1.90 -1.59 -17.09
CA VAL A 52 0.76 -0.65 -17.17
C VAL A 52 0.89 0.47 -16.14
N GLU A 53 0.50 1.68 -16.54
CA GLU A 53 0.34 2.80 -15.61
C GLU A 53 -1.00 2.67 -14.88
N ASP A 54 -0.96 2.80 -13.56
CA ASP A 54 -2.13 2.66 -12.70
C ASP A 54 -2.02 3.68 -11.55
N VAL A 55 -3.13 3.92 -10.85
CA VAL A 55 -3.22 4.91 -9.78
C VAL A 55 -3.56 4.22 -8.48
N TRP A 56 -2.68 4.37 -7.49
CA TRP A 56 -2.97 3.97 -6.12
C TRP A 56 -3.72 5.07 -5.40
N THR A 57 -5.04 4.93 -5.36
CA THR A 57 -5.90 6.02 -4.87
C THR A 57 -5.76 6.23 -3.36
N GLY A 58 -6.06 7.44 -2.89
CA GLY A 58 -6.06 7.75 -1.46
C GLY A 58 -6.97 6.83 -0.65
N SER A 59 -8.11 6.41 -1.22
CA SER A 59 -9.04 5.45 -0.61
C SER A 59 -8.44 4.05 -0.51
N GLN A 60 -7.73 3.58 -1.56
CA GLN A 60 -7.04 2.29 -1.54
C GLN A 60 -5.89 2.27 -0.53
N GLN A 61 -5.16 3.39 -0.40
CA GLN A 61 -4.13 3.57 0.62
C GLN A 61 -4.73 3.50 2.03
N LYS A 62 -5.84 4.21 2.27
CA LYS A 62 -6.54 4.19 3.55
C LYS A 62 -6.91 2.78 3.97
N TRP A 63 -7.56 2.02 3.10
CA TRP A 63 -7.87 0.62 3.37
C TRP A 63 -6.61 -0.22 3.64
N PHE A 64 -5.56 -0.07 2.83
CA PHE A 64 -4.33 -0.86 2.97
C PHE A 64 -3.62 -0.62 4.30
N TYR A 65 -3.45 0.63 4.71
CA TYR A 65 -2.72 0.98 5.92
C TYR A 65 -3.56 0.80 7.20
N GLU A 66 -4.87 1.07 7.14
CA GLU A 66 -5.72 1.11 8.34
C GLU A 66 -6.49 -0.18 8.57
N VAL A 67 -6.91 -0.88 7.51
CA VAL A 67 -7.72 -2.11 7.61
C VAL A 67 -6.85 -3.33 7.41
N ALA A 68 -6.12 -3.40 6.29
CA ALA A 68 -5.24 -4.53 5.99
C ALA A 68 -3.93 -4.53 6.80
N LYS A 69 -3.70 -3.48 7.61
CA LYS A 69 -2.51 -3.30 8.46
C LYS A 69 -1.19 -3.45 7.71
N GLY A 70 -1.16 -3.00 6.45
CA GLY A 70 0.04 -2.99 5.64
C GLY A 70 1.11 -2.05 6.21
N SER A 71 2.39 -2.37 5.93
CA SER A 71 3.51 -1.51 6.32
C SER A 71 3.35 -0.09 5.77
N LEU A 72 3.48 0.93 6.62
CA LEU A 72 3.42 2.35 6.19
C LEU A 72 4.52 2.74 5.19
N TYR A 73 5.59 1.94 5.11
CA TYR A 73 6.69 2.11 4.16
C TYR A 73 6.42 1.44 2.81
N ALA A 74 5.40 0.58 2.72
CA ALA A 74 5.06 -0.10 1.48
C ALA A 74 4.29 0.83 0.51
N THR A 75 4.54 0.65 -0.78
CA THR A 75 3.84 1.32 -1.88
C THR A 75 3.24 0.32 -2.86
N ALA A 76 2.26 0.76 -3.65
CA ALA A 76 1.76 -0.03 -4.76
C ALA A 76 2.82 -0.12 -5.87
N VAL A 77 3.19 -1.35 -6.22
CA VAL A 77 4.15 -1.65 -7.31
C VAL A 77 3.57 -2.59 -8.37
N ARG A 78 2.33 -3.05 -8.17
CA ARG A 78 1.61 -3.98 -9.05
C ARG A 78 0.17 -3.54 -9.21
N CYS A 79 -0.33 -3.59 -10.45
CA CYS A 79 -1.75 -3.41 -10.72
C CYS A 79 -2.55 -4.57 -10.11
N ARG A 80 -3.86 -4.39 -9.96
CA ARG A 80 -4.74 -5.39 -9.33
C ARG A 80 -4.65 -6.79 -9.98
N PRO A 81 -4.70 -6.96 -11.32
CA PRO A 81 -4.56 -8.27 -11.95
C PRO A 81 -3.23 -8.97 -11.63
N CYS A 82 -2.11 -8.24 -11.73
CA CYS A 82 -0.78 -8.80 -11.42
C CYS A 82 -0.63 -9.14 -9.93
N ARG A 83 -1.24 -8.37 -9.03
CA ARG A 83 -1.26 -8.68 -7.60
C ARG A 83 -2.02 -9.97 -7.29
N ILE A 84 -3.16 -10.21 -7.95
CA ILE A 84 -3.94 -11.45 -7.77
C ILE A 84 -3.11 -12.66 -8.21
N ARG A 85 -2.57 -12.63 -9.44
CA ARG A 85 -1.72 -13.71 -9.97
C ARG A 85 -0.52 -14.00 -9.07
N PHE A 86 0.14 -12.95 -8.57
CA PHE A 86 1.28 -13.09 -7.66
C PHE A 86 0.88 -13.77 -6.35
N ASN A 87 -0.27 -13.42 -5.79
CA ASN A 87 -0.76 -14.03 -4.54
C ASN A 87 -1.15 -15.50 -4.75
N GLU A 88 -1.78 -15.83 -5.88
CA GLU A 88 -2.10 -17.22 -6.25
C GLU A 88 -0.82 -18.07 -6.35
N GLN A 89 0.20 -17.58 -7.06
CA GLN A 89 1.49 -18.26 -7.19
C GLN A 89 2.17 -18.48 -5.82
N ARG A 90 2.14 -17.49 -4.93
CA ARG A 90 2.67 -17.63 -3.57
C ARG A 90 1.88 -18.64 -2.73
N GLY A 91 0.57 -18.71 -2.94
CA GLY A 91 -0.30 -19.72 -2.30
C GLY A 91 0.12 -21.13 -2.71
N LEU A 92 0.20 -21.38 -4.03
CA LEU A 92 0.64 -22.66 -4.57
C LEU A 92 2.04 -23.05 -4.09
N GLN A 93 2.98 -22.12 -4.08
CA GLN A 93 4.34 -22.38 -3.59
C GLN A 93 4.32 -22.81 -2.12
N ARG A 94 3.49 -22.16 -1.28
CA ARG A 94 3.36 -22.52 0.13
C ARG A 94 2.78 -23.93 0.30
N GLU A 95 1.71 -24.26 -0.43
CA GLU A 95 1.10 -25.59 -0.40
C GLU A 95 2.08 -26.69 -0.81
N GLN A 96 2.89 -26.44 -1.84
CA GLN A 96 3.93 -27.37 -2.27
C GLN A 96 5.00 -27.58 -1.19
N MET A 97 5.41 -26.51 -0.49
CA MET A 97 6.35 -26.61 0.62
C MET A 97 5.76 -27.40 1.79
N ASP A 98 4.52 -27.10 2.18
CA ASP A 98 3.81 -27.78 3.26
C ASP A 98 3.64 -29.29 2.96
N ALA A 99 3.29 -29.64 1.71
CA ALA A 99 3.20 -31.04 1.28
C ALA A 99 4.55 -31.77 1.32
N ALA A 100 5.63 -31.10 0.91
CA ALA A 100 6.97 -31.66 0.94
C ALA A 100 7.48 -31.87 2.37
N ASP A 101 7.13 -30.99 3.30
CA ASP A 101 7.50 -31.13 4.71
C ASP A 101 6.71 -32.24 5.40
N ASN A 102 5.41 -32.36 5.10
CA ASN A 102 4.58 -33.48 5.59
C ASN A 102 5.08 -34.84 5.09
N ALA A 103 5.42 -34.95 3.80
CA ALA A 103 5.93 -36.20 3.21
C ALA A 103 7.26 -36.68 3.85
N LYS A 104 8.07 -35.77 4.39
CA LYS A 104 9.30 -36.12 5.13
C LYS A 104 9.04 -36.57 6.57
N GLN A 105 7.90 -36.18 7.16
CA GLN A 105 7.55 -36.56 8.54
C GLN A 105 6.90 -37.95 8.62
N GLU A 106 6.32 -38.43 7.50
CA GLU A 106 5.62 -39.71 7.41
C GLU A 106 6.48 -40.87 6.90
N GLY A 107 7.72 -40.61 6.45
CA GLY A 107 8.67 -41.61 5.95
C GLY A 107 9.89 -41.76 6.84
#